data_AF-A0A8T6NW26-F1
#
_entry.id   AF-A0A8T6NW26-F1
#
_cell.length_a   1.000
_cell.length_b   1.000
_cell.length_c   1.000
_cell.angle_alpha   90.00
_cell.angle_beta   90.00
_cell.angle_gamma   90.00
#
_symmetry.space_group_name_H-M   'P 1'
#
loop_
_entity.id
_entity.type
_entity.pdbx_description
1 polymer ?
#
loop_
_entity_poly.entity_id
_entity_poly.type
_entity_poly.pdbx_seq_one_letter_code
_entity_poly.pdbx_strand_id
1 'polypeptide(L)'
;MDSEKTSTKRDTNQLKNDKKQTTIYPHRDEGYFVPIPHPERRYGTTAQPVWRVSFELLSDPSVGVGVDINDEVYLGRSGSSADIIDLKPLGAQERGVSRRHAILRPYANKLFILDNDSTNGTWKNGIDIGKKTPYSLVSGDVITLGHLELVIRIVERPKHSTDLLNKKVDLADALTSLAKTITAQLELDEVLNQTLSMAMELTAAQQAAIWLVDEATSYLDLAASRGIEGTGDMRIRGNNPMVAEVIKSGKAKKTSSDDPDIKVKTGLLVSSVLYVPMTLGGVTFGVLMAANKEEKDSFSERDETLLTAIGDFAAIAVQNARQFEATDRELARRVGELSALNELSLVISTSLDMGVIYDELKHQITRHFEDTVVTLWLADEKLQELIN
;
A
#
# COMPACT_ATOMS: atom_id res chain seq x y z
N MET A 1 32.39 75.26 -32.13
CA MET A 1 30.91 75.15 -32.15
C MET A 1 30.59 73.71 -32.54
N ASP A 2 30.94 72.71 -31.73
CA ASP A 2 30.57 72.40 -30.34
C ASP A 2 29.09 72.09 -30.08
N SER A 3 28.92 70.96 -29.38
CA SER A 3 27.75 70.41 -28.68
C SER A 3 26.61 69.88 -29.57
N GLU A 4 26.37 68.56 -29.69
CA GLU A 4 25.99 67.50 -28.73
C GLU A 4 24.53 67.07 -28.97
N LYS A 5 24.35 65.83 -29.47
CA LYS A 5 23.70 64.71 -28.77
C LYS A 5 22.32 65.01 -28.17
N THR A 6 21.27 64.41 -28.74
CA THR A 6 20.36 63.51 -27.99
C THR A 6 19.34 62.81 -28.90
N SER A 7 19.09 61.54 -28.58
CA SER A 7 17.88 60.76 -28.87
C SER A 7 17.75 60.02 -30.21
N THR A 8 18.69 59.09 -30.41
CA THR A 8 18.38 57.76 -30.96
C THR A 8 17.74 56.93 -29.85
N LYS A 9 16.49 56.46 -30.00
CA LYS A 9 15.85 55.28 -29.33
C LYS A 9 14.31 55.41 -29.31
N ARG A 10 13.62 55.20 -30.44
CA ARG A 10 12.18 54.84 -30.39
C ARG A 10 11.72 53.78 -31.41
N ASP A 11 12.42 53.53 -32.51
CA ASP A 11 11.84 52.69 -33.59
C ASP A 11 12.36 51.24 -33.70
N THR A 12 13.10 50.73 -32.72
CA THR A 12 13.52 49.30 -32.72
C THR A 12 12.73 48.39 -31.80
N ASN A 13 11.69 48.90 -31.11
CA ASN A 13 10.92 48.14 -30.12
C ASN A 13 9.52 47.70 -30.56
N GLN A 14 9.12 47.96 -31.82
CA GLN A 14 7.81 47.57 -32.36
C GLN A 14 7.82 46.36 -33.31
N LEU A 15 8.99 45.78 -33.61
CA LEU A 15 9.15 44.60 -34.47
C LEU A 15 9.48 43.30 -33.71
N LYS A 16 9.36 43.30 -32.37
CA LYS A 16 9.70 42.13 -31.53
C LYS A 16 8.52 41.39 -30.88
N ASN A 17 7.27 41.75 -31.17
CA ASN A 17 6.13 41.22 -30.41
C ASN A 17 5.08 40.39 -31.15
N ASP A 18 5.32 39.96 -32.40
CA ASP A 18 4.28 39.26 -33.19
C ASP A 18 4.70 37.95 -33.88
N LYS A 19 5.65 37.22 -33.29
CA LYS A 19 5.99 35.84 -33.74
C LYS A 19 5.94 34.84 -32.60
N LYS A 20 4.72 34.52 -32.14
CA LYS A 20 4.41 33.21 -31.55
C LYS A 20 3.36 32.53 -32.45
N GLN A 21 3.78 32.20 -33.68
CA GLN A 21 3.02 31.33 -34.56
C GLN A 21 3.17 29.89 -34.05
N THR A 22 2.07 29.29 -33.63
CA THR A 22 1.97 27.86 -33.35
C THR A 22 2.18 27.11 -34.67
N THR A 23 3.40 26.59 -34.85
CA THR A 23 3.85 25.92 -36.08
C THR A 23 3.19 24.54 -36.24
N ILE A 24 2.74 24.23 -37.46
CA ILE A 24 2.33 22.88 -37.90
C ILE A 24 3.61 22.12 -38.27
N TYR A 25 3.86 20.95 -37.70
CA TYR A 25 5.08 20.19 -37.97
C TYR A 25 4.77 18.87 -38.71
N PRO A 26 5.36 18.65 -39.91
CA PRO A 26 5.37 17.35 -40.57
C PRO A 26 6.41 16.41 -39.93
N HIS A 27 6.11 15.12 -39.92
CA HIS A 27 6.70 14.09 -39.07
C HIS A 27 8.14 13.64 -39.40
N ARG A 28 8.71 12.98 -38.38
CA ARG A 28 9.90 12.10 -38.28
C ARG A 28 11.25 12.76 -38.02
N ASP A 29 11.79 12.37 -36.87
CA ASP A 29 13.14 12.56 -36.36
C ASP A 29 13.42 13.92 -35.70
N GLU A 30 13.48 13.89 -34.37
CA GLU A 30 14.10 14.87 -33.46
C GLU A 30 13.78 16.36 -33.69
N GLY A 31 12.98 16.97 -32.79
CA GLY A 31 13.17 18.42 -32.62
C GLY A 31 12.26 19.22 -31.72
N TYR A 32 10.93 19.06 -31.73
CA TYR A 32 10.08 20.13 -31.18
C TYR A 32 8.83 19.62 -30.46
N PHE A 33 8.98 19.34 -29.17
CA PHE A 33 7.87 19.30 -28.23
C PHE A 33 7.71 20.68 -27.59
N VAL A 34 6.50 21.22 -27.62
CA VAL A 34 6.24 22.52 -26.97
C VAL A 34 5.92 22.27 -25.50
N PRO A 35 6.74 22.75 -24.54
CA PRO A 35 6.37 22.70 -23.14
C PRO A 35 5.21 23.67 -22.89
N ILE A 36 4.20 23.21 -22.15
CA ILE A 36 3.07 24.04 -21.73
C ILE A 36 3.30 24.48 -20.27
N PRO A 37 3.75 25.72 -20.01
CA PRO A 37 4.09 26.18 -18.66
C PRO A 37 2.84 26.56 -17.85
N HIS A 38 2.85 26.26 -16.54
CA HIS A 38 1.85 26.75 -15.60
C HIS A 38 2.25 28.16 -15.09
N PRO A 39 1.32 29.13 -14.98
CA PRO A 39 1.62 30.50 -14.53
C PRO A 39 2.15 30.66 -13.09
N GLU A 40 2.20 29.62 -12.25
CA GLU A 40 2.51 29.75 -10.81
C GLU A 40 3.77 29.00 -10.33
N ARG A 41 4.50 28.28 -11.19
CA ARG A 41 5.77 27.62 -10.79
C ARG A 41 6.99 28.42 -11.24
N ARG A 42 7.79 28.88 -10.27
CA ARG A 42 9.13 29.44 -10.50
C ARG A 42 10.07 28.32 -10.93
N TYR A 43 10.72 28.50 -12.08
CA TYR A 43 11.78 27.64 -12.59
C TYR A 43 12.93 27.52 -11.58
N GLY A 44 13.31 26.29 -11.21
CA GLY A 44 14.35 26.08 -10.21
C GLY A 44 14.53 24.63 -9.76
N THR A 45 14.46 23.67 -10.67
CA THR A 45 15.07 22.32 -10.64
C THR A 45 14.85 21.77 -12.05
N THR A 46 15.75 20.94 -12.56
CA THR A 46 15.71 20.34 -13.90
C THR A 46 14.43 19.56 -14.15
N ALA A 47 13.35 20.25 -14.52
CA ALA A 47 12.04 19.66 -14.78
C ALA A 47 12.03 19.10 -16.20
N GLN A 48 12.47 17.86 -16.34
CA GLN A 48 12.21 17.08 -17.55
C GLN A 48 10.69 16.93 -17.77
N PRO A 49 10.23 16.84 -19.02
CA PRO A 49 8.80 16.73 -19.32
C PRO A 49 8.19 15.47 -18.71
N VAL A 50 7.02 15.63 -18.06
CA VAL A 50 6.32 14.56 -17.33
C VAL A 50 5.65 13.61 -18.32
N TRP A 51 4.88 14.11 -19.29
CA TRP A 51 4.38 13.31 -20.43
C TRP A 51 4.75 13.94 -21.76
N ARG A 52 5.30 13.13 -22.66
CA ARG A 52 5.57 13.53 -24.04
C ARG A 52 4.57 12.87 -24.98
N VAL A 53 3.72 13.66 -25.60
CA VAL A 53 2.55 13.18 -26.35
C VAL A 53 2.49 13.85 -27.72
N SER A 54 2.18 13.08 -28.77
CA SER A 54 1.75 13.63 -30.05
C SER A 54 0.24 13.41 -30.26
N PHE A 55 -0.40 14.42 -30.83
CA PHE A 55 -1.77 14.35 -31.35
C PHE A 55 -1.68 14.47 -32.86
N GLU A 56 -2.01 13.40 -33.57
CA GLU A 56 -1.90 13.28 -35.02
C GLU A 56 -3.29 13.22 -35.64
N LEU A 57 -3.52 13.89 -36.78
CA LEU A 57 -4.80 13.77 -37.47
C LEU A 57 -5.03 12.32 -37.91
N LEU A 58 -6.21 11.78 -37.61
CA LEU A 58 -6.56 10.42 -38.03
C LEU A 58 -6.54 10.27 -39.56
N SER A 59 -6.98 11.31 -40.28
CA SER A 59 -7.01 11.34 -41.75
C SER A 59 -5.64 11.48 -42.40
N ASP A 60 -4.68 12.06 -41.68
CA ASP A 60 -3.31 12.30 -42.15
C ASP A 60 -2.34 12.29 -40.95
N PRO A 61 -1.79 11.12 -40.60
CA PRO A 61 -0.89 10.99 -39.46
C PRO A 61 0.40 11.80 -39.58
N SER A 62 0.72 12.35 -40.77
CA SER A 62 1.88 13.23 -40.95
C SER A 62 1.68 14.63 -40.37
N VAL A 63 0.42 15.01 -40.11
CA VAL A 63 0.03 16.32 -39.58
C VAL A 63 -0.40 16.18 -38.13
N GLY A 64 0.33 16.82 -37.21
CA GLY A 64 0.03 16.74 -35.79
C GLY A 64 0.68 17.82 -34.95
N VAL A 65 0.48 17.72 -33.64
CA VAL A 65 1.09 18.57 -32.63
C VAL A 65 1.73 17.72 -31.53
N GLY A 66 3.03 17.93 -31.30
CA GLY A 66 3.79 17.32 -30.20
C GLY A 66 3.86 18.27 -29.00
N VAL A 67 3.50 17.77 -27.82
CA VAL A 67 3.47 18.55 -26.58
C VAL A 67 4.13 17.83 -25.42
N ASP A 68 4.79 18.61 -24.58
CA ASP A 68 5.29 18.17 -23.29
C ASP A 68 4.32 18.66 -22.20
N ILE A 69 3.62 17.73 -21.55
CA ILE A 69 2.55 17.98 -20.58
C ILE A 69 3.09 17.73 -19.17
N ASN A 70 3.20 18.79 -18.38
CA ASN A 70 3.72 18.75 -17.01
C ASN A 70 2.64 18.90 -15.94
N ASP A 71 1.52 19.53 -16.30
CA ASP A 71 0.40 19.82 -15.42
C ASP A 71 -0.90 19.78 -16.25
N GLU A 72 -2.03 20.12 -15.63
CA GLU A 72 -3.30 20.24 -16.35
C GLU A 72 -3.20 21.23 -17.52
N VAL A 73 -3.60 20.80 -18.71
CA VAL A 73 -3.58 21.60 -19.93
C VAL A 73 -4.90 21.49 -20.68
N TYR A 74 -5.25 22.53 -21.41
CA TYR A 74 -6.49 22.59 -22.17
C TYR A 74 -6.23 22.26 -23.64
N LEU A 75 -7.17 21.57 -24.27
CA LEU A 75 -7.24 21.38 -25.71
C LEU A 75 -8.30 22.34 -26.27
N GLY A 76 -7.99 23.10 -27.30
CA GLY A 76 -9.00 23.96 -27.92
C GLY A 76 -8.45 24.86 -29.02
N ARG A 77 -9.25 25.84 -29.43
CA ARG A 77 -8.91 26.75 -30.54
C ARG A 77 -8.48 28.17 -30.11
N SER A 78 -8.16 28.38 -28.84
CA SER A 78 -7.89 29.71 -28.27
C SER A 78 -6.45 29.88 -27.82
N GLY A 79 -5.50 30.02 -28.74
CA GLY A 79 -4.06 30.12 -28.47
C GLY A 79 -3.53 31.40 -27.80
N SER A 80 -4.30 32.07 -26.93
CA SER A 80 -3.86 33.27 -26.20
C SER A 80 -3.38 32.98 -24.77
N SER A 81 -3.57 31.76 -24.27
CA SER A 81 -3.17 31.37 -22.91
C SER A 81 -1.99 30.40 -22.93
N ALA A 82 -1.13 30.46 -21.93
CA ALA A 82 0.03 29.58 -21.84
C ALA A 82 -0.31 28.13 -21.46
N ASP A 83 -1.56 27.87 -21.05
CA ASP A 83 -2.07 26.58 -20.57
C ASP A 83 -2.89 25.79 -21.61
N ILE A 84 -2.89 26.23 -22.88
CA ILE A 84 -3.70 25.64 -23.94
C ILE A 84 -2.87 25.14 -25.12
N ILE A 85 -3.17 23.93 -25.56
CA ILE A 85 -2.72 23.34 -26.81
C ILE A 85 -3.67 23.87 -27.90
N ASP A 86 -3.17 24.77 -28.73
CA ASP A 86 -3.94 25.39 -29.81
C ASP A 86 -4.05 24.44 -31.01
N LEU A 87 -5.27 23.96 -31.25
CA LEU A 87 -5.61 23.03 -32.32
C LEU A 87 -6.06 23.74 -33.60
N LYS A 88 -6.13 25.09 -33.64
CA LYS A 88 -6.41 25.83 -34.90
C LYS A 88 -5.57 25.36 -36.08
N PRO A 89 -4.26 25.06 -35.93
CA PRO A 89 -3.44 24.60 -37.04
C PRO A 89 -3.89 23.25 -37.62
N LEU A 90 -4.71 22.49 -36.90
CA LEU A 90 -5.30 21.21 -37.32
C LEU A 90 -6.75 21.35 -37.84
N GLY A 91 -7.19 22.57 -38.18
CA GLY A 91 -8.56 22.82 -38.67
C GLY A 91 -9.64 22.78 -37.58
N ALA A 92 -9.27 22.97 -36.31
CA ALA A 92 -10.18 22.81 -35.17
C ALA A 92 -11.43 23.69 -35.23
N GLN A 93 -11.35 24.90 -35.80
CA GLN A 93 -12.50 25.81 -35.88
C GLN A 93 -13.61 25.28 -36.79
N GLU A 94 -13.24 24.83 -38.00
CA GLU A 94 -14.17 24.29 -39.00
C GLU A 94 -14.79 22.98 -38.53
N ARG A 95 -14.04 22.21 -37.74
CA ARG A 95 -14.47 20.94 -37.14
C ARG A 95 -15.24 21.10 -35.83
N GLY A 96 -15.58 22.34 -35.45
CA GLY A 96 -16.47 22.59 -34.32
C GLY A 96 -15.83 22.47 -32.93
N VAL A 97 -14.52 22.63 -32.81
CA VAL A 97 -13.83 22.58 -31.52
C VAL A 97 -14.07 23.88 -30.73
N SER A 98 -14.53 23.79 -29.48
CA SER A 98 -14.66 24.93 -28.57
C SER A 98 -13.32 25.59 -28.20
N ARG A 99 -13.36 26.82 -27.68
CA ARG A 99 -12.16 27.59 -27.29
C ARG A 99 -11.30 26.86 -26.26
N ARG A 100 -11.94 26.22 -25.27
CA ARG A 100 -11.36 25.31 -24.26
C ARG A 100 -12.23 24.07 -24.22
N HIS A 101 -12.01 23.17 -25.17
CA HIS A 101 -12.91 22.06 -25.49
C HIS A 101 -12.77 20.92 -24.49
N ALA A 102 -11.55 20.50 -24.22
CA ALA A 102 -11.25 19.40 -23.32
C ALA A 102 -10.07 19.76 -22.42
N ILE A 103 -9.92 19.03 -21.33
CA ILE A 103 -8.81 19.13 -20.38
C ILE A 103 -8.03 17.83 -20.45
N LEU A 104 -6.71 17.93 -20.56
CA LEU A 104 -5.79 16.84 -20.30
C LEU A 104 -5.22 17.01 -18.90
N ARG A 105 -5.40 15.99 -18.08
CA ARG A 105 -4.90 15.97 -16.72
C ARG A 105 -3.83 14.88 -16.57
N PRO A 106 -2.55 15.24 -16.50
CA PRO A 106 -1.49 14.27 -16.29
C PRO A 106 -1.48 13.80 -14.83
N TYR A 107 -1.32 12.51 -14.63
CA TYR A 107 -0.89 11.92 -13.37
C TYR A 107 0.38 11.11 -13.59
N ALA A 108 0.95 10.61 -12.50
CA ALA A 108 2.10 9.72 -12.48
C ALA A 108 2.07 8.58 -13.53
N ASN A 109 0.92 7.92 -13.75
CA ASN A 109 0.83 6.72 -14.61
C ASN A 109 -0.32 6.69 -15.59
N LYS A 110 -1.20 7.69 -15.55
CA LYS A 110 -2.31 7.83 -16.47
C LYS A 110 -2.40 9.28 -16.90
N LEU A 111 -2.67 9.48 -18.18
CA LEU A 111 -3.09 10.77 -18.72
C LEU A 111 -4.60 10.69 -18.89
N PHE A 112 -5.35 11.59 -18.29
CA PHE A 112 -6.81 11.62 -18.44
C PHE A 112 -7.24 12.73 -19.40
N ILE A 113 -8.32 12.47 -20.12
CA ILE A 113 -9.08 13.50 -20.85
C ILE A 113 -10.43 13.71 -20.17
N LEU A 114 -10.89 14.97 -20.15
CA LEU A 114 -12.21 15.37 -19.68
C LEU A 114 -12.81 16.31 -20.72
N ASP A 115 -14.10 16.15 -21.02
CA ASP A 115 -14.85 17.18 -21.74
C ASP A 115 -15.05 18.41 -20.84
N ASN A 116 -14.71 19.59 -21.35
CA ASN A 116 -14.78 20.86 -20.62
C ASN A 116 -16.01 21.68 -21.00
N ASP A 117 -17.19 21.08 -20.86
CA ASP A 117 -18.48 21.66 -21.26
C ASP A 117 -18.46 22.12 -22.72
N SER A 118 -17.92 21.27 -23.58
CA SER A 118 -17.80 21.60 -25.00
C SER A 118 -19.16 21.74 -25.65
N THR A 119 -19.21 22.48 -26.75
CA THR A 119 -20.45 22.70 -27.51
C THR A 119 -20.84 21.47 -28.31
N ASN A 120 -19.85 20.79 -28.87
CA ASN A 120 -20.06 19.69 -29.81
C ASN A 120 -19.62 18.33 -29.28
N GLY A 121 -19.32 18.20 -27.99
CA GLY A 121 -18.97 16.94 -27.34
C GLY A 121 -17.54 16.44 -27.57
N THR A 122 -17.11 15.54 -26.70
CA THR A 122 -15.84 14.80 -26.79
C THR A 122 -16.14 13.30 -26.81
N TRP A 123 -15.44 12.56 -27.67
CA TRP A 123 -15.49 11.10 -27.75
C TRP A 123 -14.10 10.49 -27.62
N LYS A 124 -14.05 9.26 -27.12
CA LYS A 124 -12.87 8.40 -27.08
C LYS A 124 -13.23 7.07 -27.77
N ASN A 125 -12.50 6.72 -28.83
CA ASN A 125 -12.71 5.51 -29.63
C ASN A 125 -14.19 5.36 -30.09
N GLY A 126 -14.82 6.48 -30.47
CA GLY A 126 -16.22 6.53 -30.89
C GLY A 126 -17.26 6.55 -29.75
N ILE A 127 -16.85 6.45 -28.48
CA ILE A 127 -17.74 6.48 -27.32
C ILE A 127 -17.70 7.87 -26.67
N ASP A 128 -18.85 8.50 -26.48
CA ASP A 128 -19.00 9.79 -25.82
C ASP A 128 -18.59 9.69 -24.34
N ILE A 129 -17.68 10.58 -23.93
CA ILE A 129 -17.13 10.54 -22.57
C ILE A 129 -17.95 11.32 -21.55
N GLY A 130 -18.96 12.09 -21.97
CA GLY A 130 -19.77 12.92 -21.08
C GLY A 130 -19.00 14.10 -20.46
N LYS A 131 -19.74 15.10 -19.97
CA LYS A 131 -19.15 16.33 -19.41
C LYS A 131 -18.42 16.05 -18.10
N LYS A 132 -17.22 16.63 -17.92
CA LYS A 132 -16.40 16.57 -16.70
C LYS A 132 -16.08 15.17 -16.17
N THR A 133 -16.31 14.13 -16.95
CA THR A 133 -16.02 12.74 -16.54
C THR A 133 -14.63 12.36 -17.05
N PRO A 134 -13.72 11.89 -16.18
CA PRO A 134 -12.35 11.57 -16.58
C PRO A 134 -12.22 10.20 -17.23
N TYR A 135 -11.58 10.16 -18.41
CA TYR A 135 -11.25 8.92 -19.12
C TYR A 135 -9.75 8.80 -19.32
N SER A 136 -9.19 7.64 -18.98
CA SER A 136 -7.76 7.38 -19.15
C SER A 136 -7.44 7.21 -20.63
N LEU A 137 -6.39 7.88 -21.08
CA LEU A 137 -5.84 7.76 -22.43
C LEU A 137 -4.67 6.78 -22.44
N VAL A 138 -4.59 6.00 -23.51
CA VAL A 138 -3.43 5.16 -23.86
C VAL A 138 -2.93 5.52 -25.26
N SER A 139 -1.68 5.16 -25.55
CA SER A 139 -1.12 5.34 -26.89
C SER A 139 -1.93 4.52 -27.90
N GLY A 140 -2.34 5.14 -29.00
CA GLY A 140 -3.21 4.56 -30.02
C GLY A 140 -4.70 4.88 -29.87
N ASP A 141 -5.13 5.49 -28.75
CA ASP A 141 -6.52 5.95 -28.62
C ASP A 141 -6.83 7.04 -29.66
N VAL A 142 -8.04 6.99 -30.20
CA VAL A 142 -8.63 8.04 -31.02
C VAL A 142 -9.47 8.92 -30.11
N ILE A 143 -9.22 10.22 -30.11
CA ILE A 143 -10.10 11.22 -29.50
C ILE A 143 -10.77 12.05 -30.58
N THR A 144 -12.07 12.31 -30.40
CA THR A 144 -12.84 13.19 -31.28
C THR A 144 -13.30 14.40 -30.49
N LEU A 145 -12.91 15.60 -30.92
CA LEU A 145 -13.33 16.88 -30.33
C LEU A 145 -14.25 17.58 -31.33
N GLY A 146 -15.56 17.58 -31.10
CA GLY A 146 -16.53 17.92 -32.13
C GLY A 146 -16.42 16.94 -33.31
N HIS A 147 -15.83 17.39 -34.43
CA HIS A 147 -15.56 16.56 -35.62
C HIS A 147 -14.05 16.44 -35.92
N LEU A 148 -13.20 16.85 -34.98
CA LEU A 148 -11.75 16.74 -35.11
C LEU A 148 -11.28 15.41 -34.50
N GLU A 149 -10.87 14.48 -35.36
CA GLU A 149 -10.36 13.16 -34.95
C GLU A 149 -8.83 13.17 -34.88
N LEU A 150 -8.32 12.81 -33.70
CA LEU A 150 -6.89 12.77 -33.41
C LEU A 150 -6.51 11.41 -32.83
N VAL A 151 -5.44 10.81 -33.35
CA VAL A 151 -4.78 9.67 -32.74
C VAL A 151 -3.75 10.20 -31.74
N ILE A 152 -3.78 9.66 -30.53
CA ILE A 152 -2.82 10.00 -29.48
C ILE A 152 -1.65 9.03 -29.56
N ARG A 153 -0.40 9.53 -29.61
CA ARG A 153 0.77 8.71 -29.32
C ARG A 153 1.50 9.23 -28.09
N ILE A 154 1.72 8.33 -27.15
CA ILE A 154 2.52 8.61 -25.96
C ILE A 154 3.95 8.19 -26.27
N VAL A 155 4.84 9.19 -26.43
CA VAL A 155 6.24 9.02 -26.82
C VAL A 155 7.13 8.78 -25.60
N GLU A 156 6.88 9.50 -24.51
CA GLU A 156 7.60 9.35 -23.23
C GLU A 156 6.62 9.48 -22.06
N ARG A 157 6.78 8.62 -21.06
CA ARG A 157 6.00 8.64 -19.81
C ARG A 157 6.87 9.18 -18.66
N PRO A 158 6.26 9.63 -17.55
CA PRO A 158 7.02 10.16 -16.43
C PRO A 158 7.96 9.09 -15.85
N LYS A 159 9.27 9.33 -15.89
CA LYS A 159 10.29 8.39 -15.39
C LYS A 159 10.40 8.29 -13.86
N HIS A 160 9.57 9.01 -13.09
CA HIS A 160 9.63 9.02 -11.62
C HIS A 160 8.42 8.36 -10.94
N SER A 161 7.61 7.59 -11.68
CA SER A 161 6.32 7.09 -11.20
C SER A 161 6.16 5.57 -11.27
N THR A 162 7.05 4.88 -11.99
CA THR A 162 7.06 3.41 -12.06
C THR A 162 7.47 2.80 -10.73
N ASP A 163 8.40 3.37 -9.97
CA ASP A 163 8.78 2.80 -8.67
C ASP A 163 7.71 3.00 -7.60
N LEU A 164 7.02 4.14 -7.57
CA LEU A 164 5.93 4.39 -6.62
C LEU A 164 4.64 3.65 -6.99
N LEU A 165 4.39 3.42 -8.29
CA LEU A 165 3.27 2.58 -8.72
C LEU A 165 3.57 1.10 -8.70
N ASN A 166 4.77 0.65 -9.05
CA ASN A 166 5.20 -0.72 -8.80
C ASN A 166 5.17 -0.97 -7.29
N LYS A 167 5.68 -0.05 -6.45
CA LYS A 167 5.45 -0.14 -5.00
C LYS A 167 3.97 -0.24 -4.62
N LYS A 168 3.06 0.49 -5.28
CA LYS A 168 1.61 0.40 -4.98
C LYS A 168 0.92 -0.82 -5.59
N VAL A 169 1.42 -1.36 -6.71
CA VAL A 169 0.90 -2.55 -7.41
C VAL A 169 1.48 -3.80 -6.76
N ASP A 170 2.79 -3.87 -6.52
CA ASP A 170 3.46 -4.87 -5.68
C ASP A 170 2.85 -4.89 -4.28
N LEU A 171 2.61 -3.71 -3.68
CA LEU A 171 1.87 -3.63 -2.42
C LEU A 171 0.44 -4.11 -2.64
N ALA A 172 -0.34 -3.64 -3.61
CA ALA A 172 -1.72 -4.09 -3.81
C ALA A 172 -1.85 -5.61 -4.10
N ASP A 173 -0.91 -6.21 -4.81
CA ASP A 173 -0.87 -7.64 -5.12
C ASP A 173 -0.39 -8.45 -3.90
N ALA A 174 0.58 -7.93 -3.15
CA ALA A 174 0.96 -8.47 -1.84
C ALA A 174 -0.18 -8.37 -0.84
N LEU A 175 -0.91 -7.24 -0.80
CA LEU A 175 -2.09 -6.98 0.02
C LEU A 175 -3.24 -7.91 -0.35
N THR A 176 -3.47 -8.12 -1.65
CA THR A 176 -4.52 -9.01 -2.16
C THR A 176 -4.20 -10.47 -1.89
N SER A 177 -2.92 -10.86 -2.02
CA SER A 177 -2.45 -12.19 -1.65
C SER A 177 -2.53 -12.40 -0.13
N LEU A 178 -2.12 -11.41 0.67
CA LEU A 178 -2.27 -11.40 2.13
C LEU A 178 -3.72 -11.48 2.58
N ALA A 179 -4.63 -10.70 1.98
CA ALA A 179 -6.04 -10.76 2.29
C ALA A 179 -6.64 -12.14 1.99
N LYS A 180 -6.19 -12.79 0.89
CA LYS A 180 -6.58 -14.16 0.55
C LYS A 180 -5.98 -15.20 1.50
N THR A 181 -4.75 -15.01 1.98
CA THR A 181 -4.12 -15.90 2.97
C THR A 181 -4.77 -15.74 4.34
N ILE A 182 -5.07 -14.53 4.79
CA ILE A 182 -5.70 -14.27 6.09
C ILE A 182 -7.16 -14.76 6.13
N THR A 183 -7.84 -14.80 4.98
CA THR A 183 -9.19 -15.38 4.88
C THR A 183 -9.18 -16.91 4.78
N ALA A 184 -8.02 -17.54 4.56
CA ALA A 184 -7.86 -18.98 4.66
C ALA A 184 -7.31 -19.32 6.05
N GLN A 185 -8.18 -19.76 6.96
CA GLN A 185 -7.73 -20.35 8.23
C GLN A 185 -6.73 -21.47 7.97
N LEU A 186 -5.59 -21.48 8.68
CA LEU A 186 -5.15 -22.50 9.64
C LEU A 186 -3.63 -22.33 9.92
N GLU A 187 -3.29 -22.20 11.20
CA GLU A 187 -1.95 -22.21 11.81
C GLU A 187 -1.09 -20.94 11.71
N LEU A 188 -0.86 -20.32 12.88
CA LEU A 188 -0.03 -19.13 13.09
C LEU A 188 1.36 -19.29 12.44
N ASP A 189 1.95 -20.48 12.56
CA ASP A 189 3.28 -20.79 12.03
C ASP A 189 3.36 -20.66 10.52
N GLU A 190 2.31 -21.04 9.79
CA GLU A 190 2.28 -20.91 8.34
C GLU A 190 2.26 -19.44 7.91
N VAL A 191 1.44 -18.63 8.58
CA VAL A 191 1.32 -17.20 8.28
C VAL A 191 2.62 -16.45 8.59
N LEU A 192 3.25 -16.76 9.72
CA LEU A 192 4.54 -16.17 10.08
C LEU A 192 5.62 -16.55 9.05
N ASN A 193 5.67 -17.82 8.62
CA ASN A 193 6.63 -18.29 7.62
C ASN A 193 6.43 -17.65 6.25
N GLN A 194 5.18 -17.43 5.82
CA GLN A 194 4.87 -16.74 4.57
C GLN A 194 5.22 -15.24 4.65
N THR A 195 4.95 -14.62 5.80
CA THR A 195 5.34 -13.22 6.09
C THR A 195 6.85 -13.04 5.92
N LEU A 196 7.65 -13.97 6.45
CA LEU A 196 9.10 -13.95 6.29
C LEU A 196 9.54 -14.11 4.82
N SER A 197 8.87 -14.95 4.03
CA SER A 197 9.21 -15.16 2.61
C SER A 197 9.08 -13.85 1.84
N MET A 198 7.94 -13.20 2.03
CA MET A 198 7.59 -11.97 1.35
C MET A 198 8.46 -10.80 1.82
N ALA A 199 8.77 -10.73 3.12
CA ALA A 199 9.71 -9.74 3.65
C ALA A 199 11.08 -9.87 2.98
N MET A 200 11.61 -11.08 2.84
CA MET A 200 12.89 -11.33 2.19
C MET A 200 12.85 -10.97 0.70
N GLU A 201 11.82 -11.41 -0.03
CA GLU A 201 11.67 -11.17 -1.47
C GLU A 201 11.50 -9.68 -1.80
N LEU A 202 10.60 -8.97 -1.11
CA LEU A 202 10.29 -7.58 -1.42
C LEU A 202 11.37 -6.58 -0.98
N THR A 203 12.21 -6.95 -0.01
CA THR A 203 13.31 -6.09 0.48
C THR A 203 14.70 -6.51 -0.01
N ALA A 204 14.79 -7.63 -0.73
CA ALA A 204 16.05 -8.29 -1.12
C ALA A 204 16.97 -8.56 0.09
N ALA A 205 16.37 -9.07 1.18
CA ALA A 205 17.09 -9.41 2.40
C ALA A 205 17.41 -10.91 2.44
N GLN A 206 18.61 -11.25 2.92
CA GLN A 206 19.06 -12.64 3.07
C GLN A 206 18.54 -13.29 4.35
N GLN A 207 18.16 -12.48 5.34
CA GLN A 207 17.69 -12.95 6.64
C GLN A 207 16.45 -12.20 7.07
N ALA A 208 15.53 -12.90 7.74
CA ALA A 208 14.37 -12.28 8.37
C ALA A 208 13.95 -13.03 9.63
N ALA A 209 13.36 -12.31 10.58
CA ALA A 209 12.80 -12.91 11.81
C ALA A 209 11.62 -12.12 12.36
N ILE A 210 10.74 -12.82 13.07
CA ILE A 210 9.62 -12.25 13.80
C ILE A 210 9.77 -12.61 15.28
N TRP A 211 9.74 -11.59 16.12
CA TRP A 211 9.60 -11.74 17.56
C TRP A 211 8.22 -11.27 18.00
N LEU A 212 7.54 -12.08 18.79
CA LEU A 212 6.24 -11.72 19.37
C LEU A 212 6.39 -11.34 20.83
N VAL A 213 5.60 -10.35 21.24
CA VAL A 213 5.52 -9.94 22.65
C VAL A 213 4.75 -11.01 23.43
N ASP A 214 5.39 -11.56 24.45
CA ASP A 214 4.74 -12.33 25.50
C ASP A 214 4.19 -11.36 26.56
N GLU A 215 2.87 -11.30 26.66
CA GLU A 215 2.15 -10.40 27.58
C GLU A 215 2.36 -10.78 29.06
N ALA A 216 2.61 -12.05 29.36
CA ALA A 216 2.76 -12.52 30.74
C ALA A 216 4.14 -12.20 31.31
N THR A 217 5.17 -12.25 30.46
CA THR A 217 6.56 -12.16 30.90
C THR A 217 7.24 -10.86 30.44
N SER A 218 6.64 -10.12 29.50
CA SER A 218 7.25 -8.97 28.79
C SER A 218 8.52 -9.32 28.01
N TYR A 219 8.72 -10.60 27.68
CA TYR A 219 9.80 -11.05 26.82
C TYR A 219 9.38 -11.03 25.35
N LEU A 220 10.38 -11.06 24.47
CA LEU A 220 10.21 -11.31 23.06
C LEU A 220 10.62 -12.74 22.75
N ASP A 221 9.63 -13.53 22.37
CA ASP A 221 9.84 -14.91 21.94
C ASP A 221 10.04 -14.91 20.42
N LEU A 222 11.11 -15.57 19.95
CA LEU A 222 11.33 -15.77 18.52
C LEU A 222 10.26 -16.71 17.99
N ALA A 223 9.30 -16.16 17.25
CA ALA A 223 8.16 -16.92 16.74
C ALA A 223 8.47 -17.54 15.37
N ALA A 224 9.29 -16.88 14.55
CA ALA A 224 9.75 -17.44 13.28
C ALA A 224 11.08 -16.80 12.85
N SER A 225 11.92 -17.54 12.14
CA SER A 225 13.15 -17.03 11.53
C SER A 225 13.47 -17.74 10.21
N ARG A 226 14.14 -17.04 9.29
CA ARG A 226 14.66 -17.61 8.05
C ARG A 226 16.01 -16.99 7.68
N GLY A 227 16.92 -17.82 7.19
CA GLY A 227 18.28 -17.41 6.82
C GLY A 227 19.22 -17.17 8.02
N ILE A 228 18.76 -17.45 9.25
CA ILE A 228 19.53 -17.29 10.48
C ILE A 228 19.88 -18.68 11.02
N GLU A 229 21.17 -18.98 11.16
CA GLU A 229 21.65 -20.23 11.75
C GLU A 229 21.73 -20.12 13.28
N GLY A 230 21.48 -21.23 13.98
CA GLY A 230 21.68 -21.31 15.44
C GLY A 230 20.61 -20.62 16.30
N THR A 231 19.38 -20.49 15.82
CA THR A 231 18.29 -19.72 16.45
C THR A 231 17.48 -20.45 17.53
N GLY A 232 17.88 -21.66 17.94
CA GLY A 232 17.11 -22.49 18.88
C GLY A 232 16.69 -21.74 20.16
N ASP A 233 15.39 -21.76 20.46
CA ASP A 233 14.72 -21.11 21.61
C ASP A 233 15.27 -19.73 21.99
N MET A 234 15.57 -18.90 20.99
CA MET A 234 16.04 -17.52 21.21
C MET A 234 14.95 -16.66 21.86
N ARG A 235 14.99 -16.60 23.19
CA ARG A 235 14.26 -15.60 23.97
C ARG A 235 15.11 -14.35 24.13
N ILE A 236 14.67 -13.26 23.51
CA ILE A 236 15.34 -11.98 23.65
C ILE A 236 14.76 -11.29 24.88
N ARG A 237 15.52 -11.31 25.98
CA ARG A 237 15.38 -10.28 27.02
C ARG A 237 15.83 -8.97 26.40
N GLY A 238 15.17 -7.85 26.69
CA GLY A 238 15.34 -6.50 26.08
C GLY A 238 16.73 -5.85 26.09
N ASN A 239 17.80 -6.61 25.86
CA ASN A 239 19.19 -6.21 25.70
C ASN A 239 19.55 -5.91 24.23
N ASN A 240 18.62 -6.09 23.28
CA ASN A 240 18.75 -5.49 21.95
C ASN A 240 18.11 -4.08 22.01
N PRO A 241 18.92 -3.01 22.16
CA PRO A 241 18.41 -1.65 22.32
C PRO A 241 17.60 -1.17 21.12
N MET A 242 17.87 -1.67 19.90
CA MET A 242 17.09 -1.27 18.72
C MET A 242 15.69 -1.87 18.75
N VAL A 243 15.56 -3.15 19.07
CA VAL A 243 14.26 -3.83 19.19
C VAL A 243 13.42 -3.20 20.31
N ALA A 244 14.04 -2.91 21.46
CA ALA A 244 13.36 -2.22 22.57
C ALA A 244 12.88 -0.81 22.17
N GLU A 245 13.69 -0.07 21.42
CA GLU A 245 13.32 1.26 20.92
C GLU A 245 12.18 1.20 19.90
N VAL A 246 12.17 0.21 19.01
CA VAL A 246 11.08 0.01 18.03
C VAL A 246 9.75 -0.25 18.75
N ILE A 247 9.73 -1.11 19.76
CA ILE A 247 8.52 -1.39 20.54
C ILE A 247 8.05 -0.15 21.28
N LYS A 248 8.97 0.58 21.93
CA LYS A 248 8.63 1.77 22.71
C LYS A 248 8.15 2.94 21.84
N SER A 249 8.77 3.13 20.67
CA SER A 249 8.47 4.25 19.79
C SER A 249 7.32 3.96 18.82
N GLY A 250 7.04 2.69 18.53
CA GLY A 250 6.13 2.29 17.46
C GLY A 250 6.63 2.71 16.08
N LYS A 251 7.95 2.91 15.90
CA LYS A 251 8.55 3.36 14.64
C LYS A 251 9.67 2.44 14.17
N ALA A 252 9.86 2.39 12.86
CA ALA A 252 10.92 1.63 12.23
C ALA A 252 12.31 2.18 12.61
N LYS A 253 13.30 1.28 12.62
CA LYS A 253 14.72 1.59 12.85
C LYS A 253 15.58 0.76 11.91
N LYS A 254 16.57 1.40 11.30
CA LYS A 254 17.55 0.73 10.45
C LYS A 254 18.97 1.16 10.80
N THR A 255 19.91 0.27 10.54
CA THR A 255 21.34 0.55 10.62
C THR A 255 22.10 -0.32 9.62
N SER A 256 23.27 0.13 9.21
CA SER A 256 24.15 -0.56 8.27
C SER A 256 25.60 -0.58 8.77
N SER A 257 26.50 -1.11 7.96
CA SER A 257 27.91 -1.32 8.28
C SER A 257 28.71 -0.04 8.51
N ASP A 258 28.13 1.12 8.21
CA ASP A 258 28.62 2.45 8.57
C ASP A 258 28.49 2.76 10.07
N ASP A 259 27.63 2.04 10.79
CA ASP A 259 27.54 2.10 12.25
C ASP A 259 28.55 1.13 12.89
N PRO A 260 29.64 1.64 13.52
CA PRO A 260 30.66 0.80 14.11
C PRO A 260 30.13 -0.07 15.27
N ASP A 261 29.00 0.32 15.86
CA ASP A 261 28.38 -0.38 16.99
C ASP A 261 27.25 -1.33 16.55
N ILE A 262 27.09 -1.60 15.25
CA ILE A 262 25.99 -2.44 14.73
C ILE A 262 25.88 -3.78 15.46
N LYS A 263 27.00 -4.46 15.72
CA LYS A 263 27.03 -5.74 16.44
C LYS A 263 26.56 -5.59 17.89
N VAL A 264 26.95 -4.51 18.55
CA VAL A 264 26.57 -4.21 19.94
C VAL A 264 25.08 -3.85 20.03
N LYS A 265 24.59 -3.06 19.08
CA LYS A 265 23.20 -2.59 19.02
C LYS A 265 22.22 -3.70 18.64
N THR A 266 22.63 -4.63 17.78
CA THR A 266 21.76 -5.69 17.26
C THR A 266 21.95 -7.03 17.95
N GLY A 267 23.11 -7.25 18.57
CA GLY A 267 23.51 -8.58 19.07
C GLY A 267 23.80 -9.60 17.96
N LEU A 268 23.78 -9.19 16.69
CA LEU A 268 23.90 -10.06 15.52
C LEU A 268 25.12 -9.68 14.68
N LEU A 269 25.67 -10.64 13.93
CA LEU A 269 26.74 -10.41 12.98
C LEU A 269 26.14 -10.08 11.60
N VAL A 270 25.56 -8.90 11.46
CA VAL A 270 24.87 -8.43 10.25
C VAL A 270 25.55 -7.19 9.66
N SER A 271 25.46 -7.05 8.34
CA SER A 271 25.99 -5.89 7.60
C SER A 271 24.98 -4.76 7.44
N SER A 272 23.69 -5.10 7.42
CA SER A 272 22.59 -4.15 7.46
C SER A 272 21.38 -4.80 8.12
N VAL A 273 20.57 -4.01 8.80
CA VAL A 273 19.34 -4.46 9.46
C VAL A 273 18.27 -3.37 9.43
N LEU A 274 17.03 -3.80 9.27
CA LEU A 274 15.83 -3.00 9.37
C LEU A 274 14.84 -3.72 10.30
N TYR A 275 14.40 -3.01 11.33
CA TYR A 275 13.36 -3.44 12.26
C TYR A 275 12.12 -2.58 12.06
N VAL A 276 10.96 -3.21 12.00
CA VAL A 276 9.65 -2.53 11.97
C VAL A 276 8.75 -3.13 13.04
N PRO A 277 7.91 -2.30 13.69
CA PRO A 277 6.96 -2.80 14.66
C PRO A 277 5.78 -3.48 13.95
N MET A 278 5.22 -4.50 14.58
CA MET A 278 3.95 -5.12 14.15
C MET A 278 2.84 -4.51 14.99
N THR A 279 2.15 -3.49 14.45
CA THR A 279 1.18 -2.71 15.22
C THR A 279 -0.24 -2.86 14.71
N LEU A 280 -1.20 -2.88 15.64
CA LEU A 280 -2.62 -2.85 15.30
C LEU A 280 -3.40 -2.13 16.40
N GLY A 281 -4.20 -1.13 16.02
CA GLY A 281 -4.97 -0.32 16.96
C GLY A 281 -4.11 0.44 18.00
N GLY A 282 -2.83 0.71 17.69
CA GLY A 282 -1.89 1.35 18.61
C GLY A 282 -1.19 0.40 19.59
N VAL A 283 -1.44 -0.90 19.50
CA VAL A 283 -0.75 -1.94 20.28
C VAL A 283 0.32 -2.60 19.42
N THR A 284 1.53 -2.76 19.96
CA THR A 284 2.64 -3.47 19.30
C THR A 284 2.63 -4.94 19.72
N PHE A 285 2.33 -5.84 18.78
CA PHE A 285 2.26 -7.29 19.00
C PHE A 285 3.62 -7.99 18.84
N GLY A 286 4.58 -7.32 18.18
CA GLY A 286 5.88 -7.90 17.87
C GLY A 286 6.76 -6.97 17.05
N VAL A 287 7.89 -7.52 16.60
CA VAL A 287 8.86 -6.84 15.74
C VAL A 287 9.24 -7.77 14.60
N LEU A 288 9.15 -7.25 13.38
CA LEU A 288 9.64 -7.90 12.16
C LEU A 288 11.01 -7.31 11.79
N MET A 289 11.94 -8.20 11.44
CA MET A 289 13.30 -7.85 11.06
C MET A 289 13.64 -8.38 9.68
N ALA A 290 14.37 -7.57 8.91
CA ALA A 290 15.08 -7.96 7.71
C ALA A 290 16.56 -7.58 7.86
N ALA A 291 17.48 -8.46 7.47
CA ALA A 291 18.92 -8.23 7.57
C ALA A 291 19.69 -8.76 6.37
N ASN A 292 20.92 -8.24 6.22
CA ASN A 292 21.87 -8.57 5.15
C ASN A 292 21.26 -8.40 3.76
N LYS A 293 21.14 -7.15 3.32
CA LYS A 293 20.70 -6.83 1.96
C LYS A 293 21.69 -7.36 0.91
N GLU A 294 21.19 -7.99 -0.16
CA GLU A 294 21.99 -8.79 -1.11
C GLU A 294 23.17 -8.04 -1.77
N GLU A 295 23.06 -6.71 -1.97
CA GLU A 295 24.12 -5.90 -2.58
C GLU A 295 25.03 -5.18 -1.55
N LYS A 296 25.02 -5.62 -0.28
CA LYS A 296 25.70 -4.95 0.87
C LYS A 296 25.31 -3.49 1.07
N ASP A 297 24.13 -3.14 0.57
CA ASP A 297 23.60 -1.80 0.66
C ASP A 297 22.82 -1.56 1.96
N SER A 298 22.57 -0.29 2.27
CA SER A 298 21.66 0.09 3.35
C SER A 298 20.20 -0.12 2.93
N PHE A 299 19.31 -0.40 3.90
CA PHE A 299 17.88 -0.47 3.60
C PHE A 299 17.34 0.92 3.23
N SER A 300 16.73 1.02 2.05
CA SER A 300 16.15 2.26 1.53
C SER A 300 14.82 2.60 2.22
N GLU A 301 14.31 3.81 2.00
CA GLU A 301 12.94 4.19 2.43
C GLU A 301 11.86 3.31 1.77
N ARG A 302 12.13 2.76 0.57
CA ARG A 302 11.24 1.79 -0.08
C ARG A 302 11.13 0.54 0.78
N ASP A 303 12.27 0.00 1.20
CA ASP A 303 12.32 -1.25 1.96
C ASP A 303 11.63 -1.08 3.32
N GLU A 304 11.85 0.06 3.96
CA GLU A 304 11.15 0.43 5.19
C GLU A 304 9.63 0.48 4.98
N THR A 305 9.17 1.17 3.93
CA THR A 305 7.73 1.25 3.62
C THR A 305 7.11 -0.13 3.37
N LEU A 306 7.80 -0.98 2.60
CA LEU A 306 7.33 -2.32 2.28
C LEU A 306 7.32 -3.21 3.53
N LEU A 307 8.40 -3.21 4.30
CA LEU A 307 8.50 -4.03 5.50
C LEU A 307 7.49 -3.58 6.57
N THR A 308 7.27 -2.28 6.75
CA THR A 308 6.24 -1.75 7.67
C THR A 308 4.86 -2.23 7.25
N ALA A 309 4.51 -2.14 5.97
CA ALA A 309 3.23 -2.66 5.50
C ALA A 309 3.08 -4.14 5.81
N ILE A 310 4.09 -4.97 5.51
CA ILE A 310 4.10 -6.41 5.84
C ILE A 310 3.93 -6.63 7.35
N GLY A 311 4.60 -5.83 8.19
CA GLY A 311 4.50 -5.87 9.65
C GLY A 311 3.09 -5.57 10.17
N ASP A 312 2.39 -4.59 9.57
CA ASP A 312 1.00 -4.27 9.90
C ASP A 312 0.07 -5.45 9.55
N PHE A 313 0.28 -6.13 8.42
CA PHE A 313 -0.51 -7.33 8.09
C PHE A 313 -0.22 -8.50 9.00
N ALA A 314 1.06 -8.71 9.33
CA ALA A 314 1.45 -9.75 10.28
C ALA A 314 0.81 -9.51 11.65
N ALA A 315 0.67 -8.25 12.09
CA ALA A 315 -0.04 -7.92 13.34
C ALA A 315 -1.51 -8.35 13.30
N ILE A 316 -2.22 -8.12 12.19
CA ILE A 316 -3.61 -8.56 11.98
C ILE A 316 -3.70 -10.09 12.03
N ALA A 317 -2.80 -10.78 11.33
CA ALA A 317 -2.79 -12.24 11.29
C ALA A 317 -2.53 -12.86 12.67
N VAL A 318 -1.55 -12.32 13.41
CA VAL A 318 -1.24 -12.76 14.78
C VAL A 318 -2.43 -12.53 15.70
N GLN A 319 -3.12 -11.38 15.61
CA GLN A 319 -4.31 -11.12 16.40
C GLN A 319 -5.43 -12.12 16.08
N ASN A 320 -5.68 -12.37 14.79
CA ASN A 320 -6.71 -13.32 14.36
C ASN A 320 -6.40 -14.75 14.84
N ALA A 321 -5.15 -15.19 14.74
CA ALA A 321 -4.72 -16.50 15.23
C ALA A 321 -4.89 -16.63 16.76
N ARG A 322 -4.46 -15.62 17.53
CA ARG A 322 -4.66 -15.58 18.99
C ARG A 322 -6.14 -15.63 19.36
N GLN A 323 -6.99 -14.89 18.63
CA GLN A 323 -8.43 -14.86 18.89
C GLN A 323 -9.11 -16.20 18.54
N PHE A 324 -8.67 -16.85 17.45
CA PHE A 324 -9.14 -18.17 17.07
C PHE A 324 -8.74 -19.23 18.11
N GLU A 325 -7.47 -19.27 18.53
CA GLU A 325 -7.02 -20.18 19.59
C GLU A 325 -7.78 -19.97 20.90
N ALA A 326 -8.04 -18.72 21.30
CA ALA A 326 -8.82 -18.44 22.50
C ALA A 326 -10.26 -18.97 22.39
N THR A 327 -10.86 -18.85 21.20
CA THR A 327 -12.22 -19.35 20.92
C THR A 327 -12.26 -20.88 20.90
N ASP A 328 -11.27 -21.52 20.28
CA ASP A 328 -11.16 -22.98 20.21
C ASP A 328 -10.92 -23.59 21.59
N ARG A 329 -10.06 -22.98 22.42
CA ARG A 329 -9.88 -23.39 23.82
C ARG A 329 -11.16 -23.25 24.65
N GLU A 330 -11.90 -22.16 24.48
CA GLU A 330 -13.19 -21.99 25.17
C GLU A 330 -14.24 -23.00 24.69
N LEU A 331 -14.26 -23.32 23.39
CA LEU A 331 -15.13 -24.35 22.84
C LEU A 331 -14.76 -25.73 23.39
N ALA A 332 -13.48 -26.10 23.38
CA ALA A 332 -12.97 -27.35 23.95
C ALA A 332 -13.32 -27.46 25.44
N ARG A 333 -13.20 -26.36 26.20
CA ARG A 333 -13.61 -26.28 27.61
C ARG A 333 -15.10 -26.59 27.77
N ARG A 334 -15.97 -25.95 26.98
CA ARG A 334 -17.44 -26.19 27.02
C ARG A 334 -17.84 -27.60 26.60
N VAL A 335 -17.17 -28.16 25.59
CA VAL A 335 -17.39 -29.56 25.18
C VAL A 335 -17.00 -30.51 26.31
N GLY A 336 -15.89 -30.23 27.01
CA GLY A 336 -15.49 -30.97 28.22
C GLY A 336 -16.54 -30.89 29.32
N GLU A 337 -17.05 -29.70 29.63
CA GLU A 337 -18.11 -29.51 30.63
C GLU A 337 -19.40 -30.27 30.28
N LEU A 338 -19.84 -30.19 29.03
CA LEU A 338 -21.04 -30.91 28.56
C LEU A 338 -20.86 -32.43 28.59
N SER A 339 -19.66 -32.92 28.25
CA SER A 339 -19.35 -34.35 28.30
C SER A 339 -19.41 -34.88 29.73
N ALA A 340 -18.82 -34.15 30.68
CA ALA A 340 -18.89 -34.50 32.10
C ALA A 340 -20.34 -34.49 32.63
N LEU A 341 -21.15 -33.48 32.27
CA LEU A 341 -22.56 -33.45 32.63
C LEU A 341 -23.36 -34.62 32.04
N ASN A 342 -23.06 -35.03 30.81
CA ASN A 342 -23.75 -36.14 30.16
C ASN A 342 -23.37 -37.49 30.78
N GLU A 343 -22.10 -37.70 31.13
CA GLU A 343 -21.65 -38.89 31.87
C GLU A 343 -22.36 -38.99 33.23
N LEU A 344 -22.43 -37.89 33.99
CA LEU A 344 -23.19 -37.81 35.24
C LEU A 344 -24.67 -38.18 35.04
N SER A 345 -25.31 -37.60 34.03
CA SER A 345 -26.71 -37.88 33.70
C SER A 345 -26.94 -39.36 33.37
N LEU A 346 -26.01 -39.99 32.64
CA LEU A 346 -26.08 -41.40 32.30
C LEU A 346 -25.94 -42.30 33.53
N VAL A 347 -25.00 -42.00 34.44
CA VAL A 347 -24.87 -42.75 35.70
C VAL A 347 -26.14 -42.64 36.55
N ILE A 348 -26.67 -41.43 36.70
CA ILE A 348 -27.93 -41.19 37.43
C ILE A 348 -29.09 -41.95 36.79
N SER A 349 -29.16 -41.99 35.46
CA SER A 349 -30.27 -42.63 34.73
C SER A 349 -30.18 -44.16 34.66
N THR A 350 -28.97 -44.72 34.79
CA THR A 350 -28.72 -46.17 34.63
C THR A 350 -28.57 -46.91 35.96
N SER A 351 -28.22 -46.21 37.04
CA SER A 351 -28.22 -46.77 38.38
C SER A 351 -29.59 -46.58 39.06
N LEU A 352 -30.17 -47.66 39.58
CA LEU A 352 -31.30 -47.60 40.52
C LEU A 352 -30.82 -47.66 41.99
N ASP A 353 -29.51 -47.74 42.20
CA ASP A 353 -28.89 -47.80 43.51
C ASP A 353 -28.41 -46.41 43.94
N MET A 354 -29.09 -45.86 44.94
CA MET A 354 -28.79 -44.53 45.49
C MET A 354 -27.39 -44.44 46.11
N GLY A 355 -26.82 -45.55 46.61
CA GLY A 355 -25.45 -45.56 47.12
C GLY A 355 -24.43 -45.37 46.00
N VAL A 356 -24.63 -46.06 44.88
CA VAL A 356 -23.76 -45.93 43.70
C VAL A 356 -23.86 -44.53 43.08
N ILE A 357 -25.07 -43.95 43.01
CA ILE A 357 -25.26 -42.57 42.55
C ILE A 357 -24.53 -41.59 43.48
N TYR A 358 -24.68 -41.76 44.79
CA TYR A 358 -24.09 -40.86 45.79
C TYR A 358 -22.56 -40.87 45.72
N ASP A 359 -21.93 -42.05 45.67
CA ASP A 359 -20.47 -42.17 45.63
C ASP A 359 -19.86 -41.58 44.35
N GLU A 360 -20.50 -41.81 43.20
CA GLU A 360 -20.03 -41.23 41.93
C GLU A 360 -20.17 -39.71 41.90
N LEU A 361 -21.30 -39.19 42.39
CA LEU A 361 -21.58 -37.75 42.42
C LEU A 361 -20.59 -37.02 43.36
N LYS A 362 -20.25 -37.64 44.49
CA LYS A 362 -19.21 -37.16 45.41
C LYS A 362 -17.82 -37.21 44.76
N HIS A 363 -17.48 -38.29 44.07
CA HIS A 363 -16.19 -38.44 43.37
C HIS A 363 -16.00 -37.38 42.28
N GLN A 364 -17.02 -37.16 41.45
CA GLN A 364 -17.02 -36.19 40.35
C GLN A 364 -16.91 -34.75 40.86
N ILE A 365 -17.69 -34.37 41.88
CA ILE A 365 -17.63 -33.02 42.44
C ILE A 365 -16.25 -32.75 43.08
N THR A 366 -15.69 -33.74 43.79
CA THR A 366 -14.37 -33.59 44.42
C THR A 366 -13.25 -33.46 43.38
N ARG A 367 -13.40 -34.10 42.20
CA ARG A 367 -12.44 -33.95 41.10
C ARG A 367 -12.54 -32.60 40.39
N HIS A 368 -13.73 -32.00 40.31
CA HIS A 368 -13.95 -30.75 39.58
C HIS A 368 -13.70 -29.48 40.40
N PHE A 369 -13.85 -29.56 41.72
CA PHE A 369 -13.60 -28.46 42.64
C PHE A 369 -12.39 -28.80 43.53
N GLU A 370 -11.18 -28.65 42.99
CA GLU A 370 -9.97 -28.73 43.81
C GLU A 370 -10.06 -27.72 44.98
N ASP A 371 -9.65 -28.16 46.17
CA ASP A 371 -9.65 -27.41 47.44
C ASP A 371 -11.02 -27.05 48.07
N THR A 372 -12.13 -27.69 47.66
CA THR A 372 -13.46 -27.46 48.29
C THR A 372 -14.00 -28.71 48.99
N VAL A 373 -14.42 -28.58 50.26
CA VAL A 373 -15.12 -29.65 50.98
C VAL A 373 -16.58 -29.68 50.57
N VAL A 374 -17.01 -30.77 49.94
CA VAL A 374 -18.42 -30.99 49.56
C VAL A 374 -19.04 -32.07 50.44
N THR A 375 -20.17 -31.73 51.07
CA THR A 375 -20.98 -32.66 51.86
C THR A 375 -22.36 -32.77 51.21
N LEU A 376 -22.79 -33.99 50.90
CA LEU A 376 -24.08 -34.27 50.27
C LEU A 376 -24.99 -34.90 51.35
N TRP A 377 -26.23 -34.43 51.47
CA TRP A 377 -27.18 -34.96 52.45
C TRP A 377 -28.42 -35.47 51.72
N LEU A 378 -28.86 -36.68 52.07
CA LEU A 378 -30.10 -37.27 51.58
C LEU A 378 -31.22 -37.00 52.58
N ALA A 379 -32.34 -36.45 52.12
CA ALA A 379 -33.52 -36.26 52.97
C ALA A 379 -34.32 -37.57 53.06
N ASP A 380 -34.56 -38.05 54.27
CA ASP A 380 -35.49 -39.15 54.51
C ASP A 380 -36.90 -38.58 54.70
N GLU A 381 -37.75 -38.75 53.68
CA GLU A 381 -39.14 -38.26 53.70
C GLU A 381 -40.01 -38.87 54.82
N LYS A 382 -39.66 -40.05 55.35
CA LYS A 382 -40.41 -40.68 56.44
C LYS A 382 -40.00 -40.15 57.81
N LEU A 383 -38.73 -39.77 57.96
CA LEU A 383 -38.18 -39.29 59.24
C LEU A 383 -38.12 -37.76 59.34
N GLN A 384 -38.29 -37.02 58.23
CA GLN A 384 -38.07 -35.57 58.17
C GLN A 384 -36.66 -35.14 58.64
N GLU A 385 -35.65 -35.99 58.44
CA GLU A 385 -34.27 -35.75 58.84
C GLU A 385 -33.31 -35.84 57.64
N LEU A 386 -32.18 -35.14 57.74
CA LEU A 386 -31.08 -35.22 56.77
C LEU A 386 -30.13 -36.34 57.19
N ILE A 387 -29.89 -37.30 56.31
CA ILE A 387 -28.94 -38.40 56.50
C ILE A 387 -27.68 -38.08 55.68
N ASN A 388 -26.50 -38.19 56.30
CA ASN A 388 -25.21 -37.95 55.67
C ASN A 388 -24.70 -39.19 54.94
#